data_AF-A0A2T3N9W2-F1
#
_entry.id   AF-A0A2T3N9W2-F1
#
_cell.length_a   1.000
_cell.length_b   1.000
_cell.length_c   1.000
_cell.angle_alpha   90.00
_cell.angle_beta   90.00
_cell.angle_gamma   90.00
#
_symmetry.space_group_name_H-M   'P 1'
#
loop_
_entity.id
_entity.type
_entity.pdbx_description
1 polymer ?
#
loop_
_entity_poly.entity_id
_entity_poly.type
_entity_poly.pdbx_seq_one_letter_code
_entity_poly.pdbx_strand_id
1 'polypeptide(L)'
;MSVRENPTMNKKPKHLSKIPDSLVIPNKFLRGRQDYTRYQRCMTALVMLGMQQERNRLYEVDPVGKPLTKTMTSAQAREHYNNYIPSEQMEVNRYHTFDYETVLSFLGVKPTSFHKTLKRSCQAITNKVVMLEDHNGKDSFVSFVPVPFAEYKNKKLTLGVLDTAVPIFMEHSRGFSVVDLKIWTKLSSPHAIRLLELVSRDKNRTEFTMEIEEFRRLFGVDFKVYDDPQEAMQAGAKIGDYIKVRDPNEPKWNRIRIYPSIKDLRNNVLTPSFTQLLNESGGVWTATDSEGLGHELLSGRHKAGRGRPVTHIRFCLKYNSANACEQALAAQPELTAGYDGLDIDKFCKEILVQLKQNGVINAKSDVDDIKKTIYAGLQHVVEESAAIAQAKQRAMEQDAGLSSGITQEEIGVISTYKKLMALNIDNISEMSELISLDELHQLSINVSLLKDFGISLSDEFYTRLTCLALHKTGHIGDQ
;
A
#
# COMPACT_ATOMS: atom_id res chain seq x y z
N MET A 1 18.17 19.78 -36.95
CA MET A 1 18.16 18.61 -36.07
C MET A 1 16.94 17.78 -36.43
N SER A 2 17.11 16.66 -37.13
CA SER A 2 15.98 15.78 -37.45
C SER A 2 15.55 15.05 -36.17
N VAL A 3 14.28 15.20 -35.82
CA VAL A 3 13.65 14.38 -34.78
C VAL A 3 13.65 12.96 -35.32
N ARG A 4 14.51 12.09 -34.78
CA ARG A 4 14.46 10.65 -35.09
C ARG A 4 13.06 10.16 -34.71
N GLU A 5 12.30 9.67 -35.69
CA GLU A 5 11.05 8.97 -35.45
C GLU A 5 11.34 7.79 -34.52
N ASN A 6 10.76 7.80 -33.31
CA ASN A 6 10.91 6.72 -32.34
C ASN A 6 10.26 5.44 -32.90
N PRO A 7 11.04 4.44 -33.33
CA PRO A 7 10.50 3.27 -33.97
C PRO A 7 10.20 2.24 -32.89
N THR A 8 9.01 2.29 -32.26
CA THR A 8 8.31 1.16 -31.58
C THR A 8 7.09 1.65 -30.76
N MET A 9 6.07 2.26 -31.38
CA MET A 9 4.76 2.47 -30.71
C MET A 9 3.69 1.44 -31.09
N ASN A 10 4.03 0.37 -31.83
CA ASN A 10 3.03 -0.55 -32.38
C ASN A 10 2.45 -1.60 -31.41
N LYS A 11 2.84 -1.59 -30.13
CA LYS A 11 2.19 -2.43 -29.12
C LYS A 11 1.05 -1.67 -28.47
N LYS A 12 -0.19 -2.18 -28.62
CA LYS A 12 -1.37 -1.59 -27.97
C LYS A 12 -1.10 -1.47 -26.46
N PRO A 13 -1.22 -0.28 -25.86
CA PRO A 13 -1.02 -0.12 -24.42
C PRO A 13 -2.04 -0.97 -23.67
N LYS A 14 -1.56 -1.79 -22.74
CA LYS A 14 -2.42 -2.60 -21.86
C LYS A 14 -3.16 -1.68 -20.89
N HIS A 15 -4.47 -1.84 -20.80
CA HIS A 15 -5.31 -1.14 -19.82
C HIS A 15 -5.08 -1.73 -18.43
N LEU A 16 -5.05 -0.86 -17.41
CA LEU A 16 -5.01 -1.28 -16.03
C LEU A 16 -6.42 -1.66 -15.60
N SER A 17 -6.68 -2.96 -15.44
CA SER A 17 -8.02 -3.45 -15.09
C SER A 17 -8.44 -3.13 -13.66
N LYS A 18 -7.48 -2.91 -12.75
CA LYS A 18 -7.74 -2.52 -11.36
C LYS A 18 -6.55 -1.71 -10.80
N ILE A 19 -6.84 -0.56 -10.21
CA ILE A 19 -5.86 0.20 -9.43
C ILE A 19 -5.59 -0.59 -8.15
N PRO A 20 -4.33 -0.86 -7.77
CA PRO A 20 -4.04 -1.55 -6.51
C PRO A 20 -4.43 -0.67 -5.32
N ASP A 21 -4.67 -1.28 -4.15
CA ASP A 21 -5.00 -0.53 -2.92
C ASP A 21 -3.79 0.20 -2.32
N SER A 22 -2.59 -0.19 -2.74
CA SER A 22 -1.33 0.37 -2.23
C SER A 22 -0.36 0.76 -3.34
N LEU A 23 0.36 1.86 -3.11
CA LEU A 23 1.46 2.34 -3.93
C LEU A 23 2.79 1.95 -3.30
N VAL A 24 3.67 1.31 -4.07
CA VAL A 24 5.04 0.99 -3.62
C VAL A 24 6.02 2.07 -4.10
N ILE A 25 6.69 2.72 -3.16
CA ILE A 25 7.67 3.78 -3.44
C ILE A 25 9.07 3.29 -3.05
N PRO A 26 10.00 3.13 -4.00
CA PRO A 26 11.38 2.76 -3.71
C PRO A 26 12.04 3.74 -2.74
N ASN A 27 12.78 3.25 -1.74
CA ASN A 27 13.48 4.12 -0.78
C ASN A 27 14.48 5.06 -1.47
N LYS A 28 15.09 4.60 -2.57
CA LYS A 28 15.98 5.43 -3.41
C LYS A 28 15.25 6.67 -3.93
N PHE A 29 14.04 6.51 -4.46
CA PHE A 29 13.20 7.63 -4.88
C PHE A 29 12.72 8.47 -3.68
N LEU A 30 12.27 7.80 -2.62
CA LEU A 30 11.79 8.41 -1.38
C LEU A 30 12.84 9.34 -0.74
N ARG A 31 14.14 9.07 -0.89
CA ARG A 31 15.22 9.91 -0.34
C ARG A 31 15.66 11.06 -1.25
N GLY A 32 15.12 11.13 -2.45
CA GLY A 32 15.35 12.24 -3.37
C GLY A 32 14.71 13.55 -2.89
N ARG A 33 15.31 14.68 -3.24
CA ARG A 33 14.68 16.00 -3.07
C ARG A 33 13.56 16.13 -4.10
N GLN A 34 12.32 16.31 -3.63
CA GLN A 34 11.13 16.36 -4.47
C GLN A 34 10.29 17.60 -4.17
N ASP A 35 10.48 18.63 -4.99
CA ASP A 35 9.67 19.85 -4.94
C ASP A 35 8.51 19.76 -5.95
N TYR A 36 7.52 18.95 -5.56
CA TYR A 36 6.34 18.64 -6.36
C TYR A 36 5.07 19.21 -5.71
N THR A 37 4.25 19.85 -6.54
CA THR A 37 2.85 20.10 -6.22
C THR A 37 2.08 18.78 -6.10
N ARG A 38 0.90 18.82 -5.47
CA ARG A 38 -0.01 17.67 -5.36
C ARG A 38 -0.19 16.95 -6.70
N TYR A 39 -0.51 17.69 -7.76
CA TYR A 39 -0.84 17.08 -9.05
C TYR A 39 0.38 16.54 -9.80
N GLN A 40 1.56 17.14 -9.61
CA GLN A 40 2.82 16.55 -10.10
C GLN A 40 3.09 15.22 -9.39
N ARG A 41 2.87 15.14 -8.07
CA ARG A 41 2.95 13.88 -7.32
C ARG A 41 1.95 12.85 -7.85
N CYS A 42 0.73 13.24 -8.23
CA CYS A 42 -0.24 12.33 -8.86
C CYS A 42 0.32 11.71 -10.15
N MET A 43 0.95 12.51 -11.02
CA MET A 43 1.53 11.98 -12.27
C MET A 43 2.68 11.00 -11.99
N THR A 44 3.54 11.33 -11.03
CA THR A 44 4.60 10.42 -10.58
C THR A 44 4.04 9.13 -9.98
N ALA A 45 3.01 9.22 -9.13
CA ALA A 45 2.36 8.06 -8.52
C ALA A 45 1.72 7.16 -9.59
N LEU A 46 1.02 7.72 -10.58
CA LEU A 46 0.47 6.94 -11.69
C LEU A 46 1.57 6.18 -12.44
N VAL A 47 2.68 6.85 -12.79
CA VAL A 47 3.83 6.17 -13.41
C VAL A 47 4.37 5.03 -12.53
N MET A 48 4.54 5.27 -11.24
CA MET A 48 5.00 4.22 -10.31
C MET A 48 4.05 3.03 -10.26
N LEU A 49 2.73 3.25 -10.34
CA LEU A 49 1.75 2.16 -10.38
C LEU A 49 1.88 1.35 -11.68
N GLY A 50 2.03 2.04 -12.81
CA GLY A 50 2.30 1.39 -14.09
C GLY A 50 3.59 0.55 -14.05
N MET A 51 4.65 1.10 -13.46
CA MET A 51 5.93 0.40 -13.27
C MET A 51 5.82 -0.77 -12.30
N GLN A 52 5.04 -0.65 -11.23
CA GLN A 52 4.77 -1.72 -10.27
C GLN A 52 4.04 -2.87 -10.95
N GLN A 53 3.00 -2.59 -11.75
CA GLN A 53 2.28 -3.62 -12.51
C GLN A 53 3.17 -4.27 -13.56
N GLU A 54 4.01 -3.48 -14.24
CA GLU A 54 4.96 -4.01 -15.20
C GLU A 54 6.01 -4.91 -14.53
N ARG A 55 6.54 -4.52 -13.37
CA ARG A 55 7.41 -5.36 -12.55
C ARG A 55 6.72 -6.67 -12.18
N ASN A 56 5.47 -6.61 -11.72
CA ASN A 56 4.71 -7.81 -11.34
C ASN A 56 4.52 -8.76 -12.53
N ARG A 57 4.18 -8.21 -13.70
CA ARG A 57 4.07 -8.96 -14.96
C ARG A 57 5.40 -9.58 -15.36
N LEU A 58 6.48 -8.80 -15.32
CA LEU A 58 7.82 -9.25 -15.72
C LEU A 58 8.32 -10.35 -14.78
N TYR A 59 8.10 -10.19 -13.47
CA TYR A 59 8.32 -11.27 -12.52
C TYR A 59 7.66 -12.54 -13.02
N GLU A 60 6.37 -12.52 -13.34
CA GLU A 60 5.64 -13.71 -13.84
C GLU A 60 6.26 -14.38 -15.08
N VAL A 61 6.91 -13.63 -15.97
CA VAL A 61 7.36 -14.15 -17.28
C VAL A 61 8.88 -14.21 -17.49
N ASP A 62 9.70 -13.72 -16.57
CA ASP A 62 11.16 -13.70 -16.67
C ASP A 62 11.77 -14.92 -15.95
N PRO A 63 12.03 -16.04 -16.66
CA PRO A 63 12.60 -17.23 -16.04
C PRO A 63 14.06 -17.04 -15.61
N VAL A 64 14.77 -16.06 -16.18
CA VAL A 64 16.19 -15.79 -15.87
C VAL A 64 16.32 -14.96 -14.61
N GLY A 65 15.48 -13.94 -14.46
CA GLY A 65 15.42 -13.10 -13.27
C GLY A 65 14.68 -13.73 -12.08
N LYS A 66 13.94 -14.82 -12.29
CA LYS A 66 13.29 -15.61 -11.23
C LYS A 66 14.17 -16.78 -10.75
N PRO A 67 14.56 -16.81 -9.47
CA PRO A 67 15.09 -18.03 -8.87
C PRO A 67 13.97 -19.06 -8.73
N LEU A 68 14.35 -20.34 -8.72
CA LEU A 68 13.44 -21.45 -8.45
C LEU A 68 12.86 -21.30 -7.02
N THR A 69 11.61 -20.87 -6.91
CA THR A 69 10.94 -20.57 -5.64
C THR A 69 10.75 -21.79 -4.74
N LYS A 70 10.92 -23.01 -5.26
CA LYS A 70 10.71 -24.26 -4.52
C LYS A 70 11.61 -24.41 -3.28
N THR A 71 12.72 -23.67 -3.21
CA THR A 71 13.67 -23.72 -2.07
C THR A 71 13.56 -22.52 -1.13
N MET A 72 12.73 -21.52 -1.44
CA MET A 72 12.63 -20.29 -0.66
C MET A 72 11.50 -20.37 0.38
N THR A 73 11.77 -19.85 1.57
CA THR A 73 10.70 -19.54 2.54
C THR A 73 9.79 -18.43 1.99
N SER A 74 8.56 -18.32 2.49
CA SER A 74 7.63 -17.26 2.08
C SER A 74 8.19 -15.85 2.30
N ALA A 75 9.01 -15.65 3.33
CA ALA A 75 9.70 -14.38 3.60
C ALA A 75 10.74 -14.06 2.52
N GLN A 76 11.60 -15.04 2.17
CA GLN A 76 12.60 -14.89 1.11
C GLN A 76 11.95 -14.67 -0.25
N ALA A 77 10.86 -15.39 -0.56
CA ALA A 77 10.13 -15.20 -1.81
C ALA A 77 9.53 -13.78 -1.91
N ARG A 78 9.00 -13.25 -0.80
CA ARG A 78 8.46 -11.89 -0.72
C ARG A 78 9.56 -10.83 -0.87
N GLU A 79 10.68 -11.01 -0.18
CA GLU A 79 11.84 -10.12 -0.30
C GLU A 79 12.40 -10.12 -1.73
N HIS A 80 12.57 -11.29 -2.33
CA HIS A 80 13.01 -11.45 -3.70
C HIS A 80 12.07 -10.76 -4.69
N TYR A 81 10.76 -10.98 -4.56
CA TYR A 81 9.75 -10.32 -5.40
C TYR A 81 9.82 -8.80 -5.32
N ASN A 82 9.97 -8.26 -4.10
CA ASN A 82 10.09 -6.82 -3.94
C ASN A 82 11.37 -6.28 -4.58
N ASN A 83 12.46 -7.02 -4.48
CA ASN A 83 13.77 -6.63 -5.01
C ASN A 83 14.00 -7.01 -6.49
N TYR A 84 12.97 -7.49 -7.18
CA TYR A 84 13.10 -7.98 -8.55
C TYR A 84 13.50 -6.85 -9.52
N ILE A 85 14.60 -7.10 -10.24
CA ILE A 85 15.08 -6.29 -11.36
C ILE A 85 14.99 -7.16 -12.61
N PRO A 86 14.28 -6.74 -13.66
CA PRO A 86 14.21 -7.50 -14.91
C PRO A 86 15.59 -7.72 -15.51
N SER A 87 15.83 -8.91 -16.07
CA SER A 87 17.05 -9.16 -16.84
C SER A 87 17.15 -8.23 -18.05
N GLU A 88 18.36 -7.93 -18.52
CA GLU A 88 18.59 -7.00 -19.65
C GLU A 88 17.89 -7.42 -20.95
N GLN A 89 17.56 -8.71 -21.06
CA GLN A 89 16.86 -9.31 -22.20
C GLN A 89 15.35 -9.01 -22.19
N MET A 90 14.80 -8.59 -21.04
CA MET A 90 13.38 -8.31 -20.91
C MET A 90 13.02 -6.94 -21.48
N GLU A 91 12.03 -6.93 -22.37
CA GLU A 91 11.42 -5.69 -22.83
C GLU A 91 10.49 -5.14 -21.74
N VAL A 92 10.93 -4.06 -21.10
CA VAL A 92 10.14 -3.32 -20.12
C VAL A 92 9.21 -2.36 -20.85
N ASN A 93 7.89 -2.45 -20.60
CA ASN A 93 6.96 -1.45 -21.07
C ASN A 93 7.18 -0.13 -20.32
N ARG A 94 7.52 0.93 -21.07
CA ARG A 94 7.84 2.26 -20.53
C ARG A 94 6.68 3.24 -20.64
N TYR A 95 5.59 2.85 -21.28
CA TYR A 95 4.42 3.70 -21.52
C TYR A 95 3.21 3.09 -20.84
N HIS A 96 2.65 3.82 -19.89
CA HIS A 96 1.51 3.38 -19.10
C HIS A 96 0.31 4.27 -19.41
N THR A 97 -0.81 3.65 -19.75
CA THR A 97 -2.05 4.35 -20.12
C THR A 97 -3.11 4.16 -19.04
N PHE A 98 -3.69 5.28 -18.63
CA PHE A 98 -4.73 5.38 -17.60
C PHE A 98 -6.00 5.96 -18.23
N ASP A 99 -7.16 5.39 -17.91
CA ASP A 99 -8.43 5.94 -18.34
C ASP A 99 -8.80 7.23 -17.57
N TYR A 100 -9.79 7.96 -18.10
CA TYR A 100 -10.25 9.22 -17.54
C TYR A 100 -10.72 9.11 -16.09
N GLU A 101 -11.45 8.06 -15.71
CA GLU A 101 -12.00 7.92 -14.36
C GLU A 101 -10.89 7.67 -13.34
N THR A 102 -9.92 6.83 -13.69
CA THR A 102 -8.69 6.60 -12.91
C THR A 102 -7.95 7.91 -12.66
N VAL A 103 -7.71 8.70 -13.72
CA VAL A 103 -6.96 9.97 -13.60
C VAL A 103 -7.78 11.01 -12.83
N LEU A 104 -9.09 11.08 -13.04
CA LEU A 104 -9.99 12.01 -12.35
C LEU A 104 -10.01 11.74 -10.84
N SER A 105 -10.13 10.46 -10.47
CA SER A 105 -10.03 9.97 -9.09
C SER A 105 -8.70 10.36 -8.44
N PHE A 106 -7.58 10.08 -9.11
CA PHE A 106 -6.24 10.42 -8.60
C PHE A 106 -6.00 11.92 -8.42
N LEU A 107 -6.54 12.75 -9.30
CA LEU A 107 -6.42 14.20 -9.18
C LEU A 107 -7.34 14.76 -8.08
N GLY A 108 -8.47 14.10 -7.81
CA GLY A 108 -9.46 14.57 -6.85
C GLY A 108 -9.98 15.97 -7.18
N VAL A 109 -10.23 16.25 -8.46
CA VAL A 109 -10.71 17.54 -8.97
C VAL A 109 -12.08 17.42 -9.60
N LYS A 110 -12.80 18.53 -9.69
CA LYS A 110 -14.10 18.58 -10.39
C LYS A 110 -13.89 18.33 -11.89
N PRO A 111 -14.81 17.60 -12.57
CA PRO A 111 -14.74 17.35 -14.01
C PRO A 111 -14.54 18.62 -14.86
N THR A 112 -15.16 19.74 -14.46
CA THR A 112 -15.04 21.04 -15.15
C THR A 112 -13.63 21.62 -15.14
N SER A 113 -12.82 21.28 -14.13
CA SER A 113 -11.43 21.75 -13.98
C SER A 113 -10.39 20.73 -14.45
N PHE A 114 -10.83 19.49 -14.72
CA PHE A 114 -9.96 18.34 -15.00
C PHE A 114 -8.94 18.62 -16.10
N HIS A 115 -9.38 19.03 -17.29
CA HIS A 115 -8.49 19.20 -18.43
C HIS A 115 -7.43 20.29 -18.20
N LYS A 116 -7.84 21.41 -17.58
CA LYS A 116 -6.93 22.52 -17.23
C LYS A 116 -5.88 22.06 -16.22
N THR A 117 -6.30 21.35 -15.17
CA THR A 117 -5.40 20.83 -14.13
C THR A 117 -4.45 19.79 -14.70
N LEU A 118 -4.97 18.81 -15.44
CA LEU A 118 -4.18 17.74 -16.04
C LEU A 118 -3.12 18.31 -17.00
N LYS A 119 -3.51 19.20 -17.93
CA LYS A 119 -2.59 19.82 -18.89
C LYS A 119 -1.43 20.54 -18.18
N ARG A 120 -1.75 21.38 -17.18
CA ARG A 120 -0.72 22.10 -16.40
C ARG A 120 0.20 21.15 -15.65
N SER A 121 -0.37 20.10 -15.06
CA SER A 121 0.39 19.11 -14.28
C SER A 121 1.34 18.30 -15.16
N CYS A 122 0.88 17.87 -16.34
CA CYS A 122 1.69 17.18 -17.33
C CYS A 122 2.86 18.06 -17.81
N GLN A 123 2.58 19.31 -18.22
CA GLN A 123 3.62 20.25 -18.67
C GLN A 123 4.66 20.53 -17.58
N ALA A 124 4.22 20.61 -16.33
CA ALA A 124 5.10 20.90 -15.22
C ALA A 124 5.94 19.67 -14.81
N ILE A 125 5.40 18.45 -14.82
CA ILE A 125 6.14 17.25 -14.41
C ILE A 125 7.17 16.79 -15.46
N THR A 126 6.91 17.01 -16.76
CA THR A 126 7.82 16.59 -17.84
C THR A 126 9.17 17.27 -17.85
N ASN A 127 9.32 18.35 -17.08
CA ASN A 127 10.57 19.09 -16.92
C ASN A 127 11.14 19.03 -15.50
N LYS A 128 10.51 18.26 -14.59
CA LYS A 128 10.91 18.22 -13.19
C LYS A 128 11.97 17.17 -12.95
N VAL A 129 13.14 17.64 -12.57
CA VAL A 129 14.31 16.83 -12.23
C VAL A 129 14.24 16.39 -10.76
N VAL A 130 14.52 15.11 -10.50
CA VAL A 130 14.79 14.58 -9.17
C VAL A 130 16.28 14.34 -9.04
N MET A 131 16.86 14.86 -7.96
CA MET A 131 18.25 14.62 -7.58
C MET A 131 18.30 13.58 -6.46
N LEU A 132 19.04 12.51 -6.72
CA LEU A 132 19.33 11.44 -5.78
C LEU A 132 20.81 11.54 -5.41
N GLU A 133 21.10 11.75 -4.14
CA GLU A 133 22.47 11.75 -3.62
C GLU A 133 22.76 10.35 -3.05
N ASP A 134 23.93 9.77 -3.37
CA ASP A 134 24.30 8.50 -2.75
C ASP A 134 24.72 8.73 -1.30
N HIS A 135 23.98 8.14 -0.36
CA HIS A 135 24.28 8.26 1.06
C HIS A 135 25.60 7.59 1.46
N ASN A 136 26.11 6.68 0.61
CA ASN A 136 27.31 5.90 0.90
C ASN A 136 28.61 6.51 0.34
N GLY A 137 28.54 7.59 -0.43
CA GLY A 137 29.71 8.24 -1.02
C GLY A 137 29.42 9.67 -1.42
N LYS A 138 30.14 10.62 -0.82
CA LYS A 138 29.91 12.08 -0.96
C LYS A 138 30.06 12.64 -2.38
N ASP A 139 30.43 11.81 -3.35
CA ASP A 139 30.89 12.25 -4.68
C ASP A 139 30.04 11.75 -5.85
N SER A 140 28.88 11.11 -5.61
CA SER A 140 27.98 10.72 -6.71
C SER A 140 26.55 11.19 -6.51
N PHE A 141 25.95 11.70 -7.58
CA PHE A 141 24.55 12.06 -7.66
C PHE A 141 23.96 11.52 -8.96
N VAL A 142 22.68 11.15 -8.91
CA VAL A 142 21.89 10.79 -10.08
C VAL A 142 20.79 11.82 -10.24
N SER A 143 20.71 12.40 -11.44
CA SER A 143 19.70 13.38 -11.81
C SER A 143 18.87 12.81 -12.95
N PHE A 144 17.54 12.76 -12.79
CA PHE A 144 16.65 12.22 -13.82
C PHE A 144 15.26 12.88 -13.78
N VAL A 145 14.52 12.78 -14.88
CA VAL A 145 13.13 13.23 -14.98
C VAL A 145 12.22 12.00 -14.82
N PRO A 146 11.39 11.92 -13.77
CA PRO A 146 10.54 10.75 -13.52
C PRO A 146 9.50 10.48 -14.60
N VAL A 147 8.96 11.54 -15.21
CA VAL A 147 7.88 11.46 -16.19
C VAL A 147 8.23 12.32 -17.42
N PRO A 148 9.22 11.92 -18.25
CA PRO A 148 9.66 12.69 -19.43
C PRO A 148 8.58 12.91 -20.49
N PHE A 149 7.53 12.08 -20.51
CA PHE A 149 6.52 12.06 -21.56
C PHE A 149 5.11 11.98 -20.94
N ALA A 150 4.20 12.79 -21.47
CA ALA A 150 2.80 12.77 -21.12
C ALA A 150 1.92 13.14 -22.34
N GLU A 151 0.96 12.31 -22.69
CA GLU A 151 -0.04 12.57 -23.73
C GLU A 151 -1.44 12.29 -23.19
N TYR A 152 -2.38 13.21 -23.38
CA TYR A 152 -3.79 12.96 -23.08
C TYR A 152 -4.62 13.01 -24.37
N LYS A 153 -5.14 11.86 -24.78
CA LYS A 153 -5.90 11.69 -26.04
C LYS A 153 -7.01 10.68 -25.86
N ASN A 154 -8.19 10.93 -26.44
CA ASN A 154 -9.34 10.02 -26.39
C ASN A 154 -9.70 9.55 -24.97
N LYS A 155 -9.74 10.49 -24.02
CA LYS A 155 -10.02 10.22 -22.59
C LYS A 155 -9.04 9.26 -21.93
N LYS A 156 -7.80 9.19 -22.43
CA LYS A 156 -6.74 8.35 -21.89
C LYS A 156 -5.47 9.17 -21.72
N LEU A 157 -4.84 9.05 -20.55
CA LEU A 157 -3.54 9.64 -20.23
C LEU A 157 -2.47 8.57 -20.42
N THR A 158 -1.50 8.82 -21.29
CA THR A 158 -0.30 7.98 -21.44
C THR A 158 0.88 8.71 -20.83
N LEU A 159 1.56 8.08 -19.87
CA LEU A 159 2.77 8.58 -19.24
C LEU A 159 3.95 7.67 -19.60
N GLY A 160 5.09 8.26 -19.90
CA GLY A 160 6.31 7.54 -20.27
C GLY A 160 7.42 7.69 -19.23
N VAL A 161 8.30 6.68 -19.13
CA VAL A 161 9.55 6.71 -18.34
C VAL A 161 10.79 6.55 -19.22
N LEU A 162 11.91 7.14 -18.82
CA LEU A 162 13.21 6.89 -19.46
C LEU A 162 13.82 5.58 -18.96
N ASP A 163 14.66 4.96 -19.78
CA ASP A 163 15.41 3.74 -19.45
C ASP A 163 16.25 3.91 -18.19
N THR A 164 16.82 5.10 -17.97
CA THR A 164 17.59 5.43 -16.76
C THR A 164 16.73 5.53 -15.49
N ALA A 165 15.43 5.76 -15.62
CA ALA A 165 14.49 5.85 -14.50
C ALA A 165 13.90 4.49 -14.12
N VAL A 166 13.87 3.52 -15.05
CA VAL A 166 13.30 2.19 -14.83
C VAL A 166 13.93 1.47 -13.62
N PRO A 167 15.28 1.37 -13.51
CA PRO A 167 15.90 0.76 -12.34
C PRO A 167 15.54 1.47 -11.04
N ILE A 168 15.39 2.80 -11.06
CA ILE A 168 15.05 3.58 -9.86
C ILE A 168 13.65 3.24 -9.34
N PHE A 169 12.69 2.96 -10.24
CA PHE A 169 11.33 2.57 -9.87
C PHE A 169 11.18 1.09 -9.48
N MET A 170 12.02 0.22 -10.02
CA MET A 170 11.94 -1.23 -9.78
C MET A 170 12.87 -1.74 -8.67
N GLU A 171 13.99 -1.04 -8.40
CA GLU A 171 14.98 -1.44 -7.39
C GLU A 171 14.49 -1.14 -5.96
N HIS A 172 14.02 -2.16 -5.24
CA HIS A 172 13.59 -2.03 -3.83
C HIS A 172 14.56 -2.63 -2.81
N SER A 173 15.76 -3.05 -3.26
CA SER A 173 16.81 -3.68 -2.44
C SER A 173 17.24 -2.87 -1.23
N ARG A 174 17.17 -1.53 -1.33
CA ARG A 174 17.46 -0.58 -0.24
C ARG A 174 16.22 -0.23 0.59
N GLY A 175 15.18 -1.04 0.53
CA GLY A 175 13.87 -0.80 1.14
C GLY A 175 12.90 -0.03 0.24
N PHE A 176 11.65 0.01 0.68
CA PHE A 176 10.55 0.68 0.00
C PHE A 176 9.50 1.11 1.03
N SER A 177 8.59 1.98 0.61
CA SER A 177 7.42 2.41 1.37
C SER A 177 6.16 1.85 0.71
N VAL A 178 5.27 1.24 1.50
CA VAL A 178 3.96 0.75 1.02
C VAL A 178 2.90 1.72 1.50
N VAL A 179 2.44 2.57 0.60
CA VAL A 179 1.52 3.66 0.93
C VAL A 179 0.09 3.27 0.62
N ASP A 180 -0.81 3.52 1.56
CA ASP A 180 -2.25 3.34 1.35
C ASP A 180 -2.77 4.41 0.37
N LEU A 181 -3.27 3.98 -0.80
CA LEU A 181 -3.70 4.90 -1.86
C LEU A 181 -4.99 5.64 -1.52
N LYS A 182 -5.86 5.05 -0.69
CA LYS A 182 -7.11 5.68 -0.26
C LYS A 182 -6.81 6.88 0.64
N ILE A 183 -5.85 6.74 1.55
CA ILE A 183 -5.39 7.86 2.37
C ILE A 183 -4.65 8.87 1.48
N TRP A 184 -3.72 8.40 0.65
CA TRP A 184 -2.88 9.24 -0.20
C TRP A 184 -3.69 10.19 -1.10
N THR A 185 -4.77 9.70 -1.71
CA THR A 185 -5.62 10.49 -2.63
C THR A 185 -6.45 11.56 -1.92
N LYS A 186 -6.79 11.37 -0.65
CA LYS A 186 -7.49 12.36 0.20
C LYS A 186 -6.61 13.53 0.61
N LEU A 187 -5.30 13.31 0.73
CA LEU A 187 -4.36 14.37 1.13
C LEU A 187 -4.25 15.43 0.03
N SER A 188 -4.47 16.68 0.41
CA SER A 188 -4.39 17.84 -0.49
C SER A 188 -3.05 18.58 -0.41
N SER A 189 -2.38 18.55 0.75
CA SER A 189 -1.06 19.14 0.92
C SER A 189 0.03 18.24 0.30
N PRO A 190 0.92 18.77 -0.56
CA PRO A 190 2.07 18.01 -1.05
C PRO A 190 2.99 17.56 0.08
N HIS A 191 3.05 18.30 1.19
CA HIS A 191 3.84 17.94 2.37
C HIS A 191 3.17 16.85 3.20
N ALA A 192 1.83 16.84 3.32
CA ALA A 192 1.12 15.74 3.98
C ALA A 192 1.27 14.43 3.19
N ILE A 193 1.16 14.51 1.86
CA ILE A 193 1.44 13.38 0.97
C ILE A 193 2.85 12.86 1.22
N ARG A 194 3.85 13.76 1.21
CA ARG A 194 5.25 13.40 1.44
C ARG A 194 5.48 12.78 2.82
N LEU A 195 4.80 13.30 3.84
CA LEU A 195 4.83 12.75 5.20
C LEU A 195 4.31 11.31 5.20
N LEU A 196 3.14 11.06 4.60
CA LEU A 196 2.58 9.71 4.47
C LEU A 196 3.55 8.76 3.76
N GLU A 197 4.15 9.19 2.64
CA GLU A 197 5.15 8.40 1.91
C GLU A 197 6.33 8.00 2.80
N LEU A 198 6.82 8.94 3.62
CA LEU A 198 7.96 8.73 4.51
C LEU A 198 7.62 7.79 5.67
N VAL A 199 6.54 8.07 6.41
CA VAL A 199 6.19 7.30 7.61
C VAL A 199 5.69 5.89 7.27
N SER A 200 5.11 5.70 6.07
CA SER A 200 4.69 4.38 5.58
C SER A 200 5.85 3.42 5.31
N ARG A 201 7.09 3.90 5.26
CA ARG A 201 8.29 3.04 5.22
C ARG A 201 8.51 2.32 6.55
N ASP A 202 8.17 2.99 7.64
CA ASP A 202 8.48 2.57 9.01
C ASP A 202 7.21 2.18 9.79
N LYS A 203 6.17 1.64 9.11
CA LYS A 203 4.87 1.25 9.72
C LYS A 203 4.98 0.39 10.99
N ASN A 204 6.04 -0.41 11.08
CA ASN A 204 6.26 -1.31 12.22
C ASN A 204 6.97 -0.62 13.41
N ARG A 205 7.33 0.66 13.28
CA ARG A 205 7.95 1.47 14.32
C ARG A 205 6.93 2.50 14.80
N THR A 206 6.79 2.62 16.11
CA THR A 206 5.99 3.69 16.71
C THR A 206 6.69 5.04 16.60
N GLU A 207 8.02 5.04 16.62
CA GLU A 207 8.82 6.26 16.63
C GLU A 207 10.10 6.12 15.80
N PHE A 208 10.49 7.21 15.15
CA PHE A 208 11.82 7.37 14.58
C PHE A 208 12.23 8.84 14.59
N THR A 209 13.54 9.10 14.50
CA THR A 209 14.09 10.46 14.53
C THR A 209 14.78 10.78 13.20
N MET A 210 14.69 12.03 12.76
CA MET A 210 15.33 12.55 11.55
C MET A 210 15.98 13.90 11.83
N GLU A 211 17.13 14.17 11.22
CA GLU A 211 17.75 15.49 11.28
C GLU A 211 16.88 16.55 10.59
N ILE A 212 16.83 17.75 11.16
CA ILE A 212 15.98 18.84 10.64
C ILE A 212 16.38 19.26 9.22
N GLU A 213 17.67 19.23 8.91
CA GLU A 213 18.18 19.58 7.58
C GLU A 213 17.88 18.46 6.57
N GLU A 214 17.92 17.19 6.98
CA GLU A 214 17.46 16.08 6.15
C GLU A 214 15.96 16.20 5.84
N PHE A 215 15.13 16.48 6.85
CA PHE A 215 13.71 16.72 6.66
C PHE A 215 13.46 17.84 5.65
N ARG A 216 14.13 18.98 5.82
CA ARG A 216 14.01 20.13 4.92
C ARG A 216 14.33 19.76 3.47
N ARG A 217 15.43 19.02 3.25
CA ARG A 217 15.84 18.54 1.93
C ARG A 217 14.80 17.59 1.33
N LEU A 218 14.34 16.60 2.09
CA LEU A 218 13.39 15.59 1.62
C LEU A 218 12.00 16.14 1.27
N PHE A 219 11.58 17.21 1.95
CA PHE A 219 10.30 17.88 1.75
C PHE A 219 10.39 19.05 0.74
N GLY A 220 11.58 19.36 0.24
CA GLY A 220 11.80 20.49 -0.69
C GLY A 220 11.62 21.86 -0.03
N VAL A 221 11.85 21.96 1.28
CA VAL A 221 11.65 23.17 2.09
C VAL A 221 12.96 23.70 2.70
N ASP A 222 14.08 23.27 2.15
CA ASP A 222 15.43 23.66 2.50
C ASP A 222 15.73 25.08 2.05
N PHE A 223 15.69 25.33 0.74
CA PHE A 223 16.09 26.59 0.14
C PHE A 223 15.19 26.98 -1.02
N LYS A 224 15.01 28.29 -1.21
CA LYS A 224 14.34 28.82 -2.39
C LYS A 224 15.18 28.51 -3.62
N VAL A 225 14.53 28.08 -4.67
CA VAL A 225 15.15 27.79 -5.97
C VAL A 225 14.57 28.69 -7.03
N TYR A 226 15.34 28.98 -8.07
CA TYR A 226 14.84 29.66 -9.25
C TYR A 226 13.84 28.75 -9.98
N ASP A 227 12.60 29.21 -10.12
CA ASP A 227 11.54 28.56 -10.89
C ASP A 227 11.27 29.28 -12.22
N ASP A 228 11.60 30.57 -12.31
CA ASP A 228 11.51 31.37 -13.53
C ASP A 228 12.81 31.34 -14.36
N PRO A 229 12.74 31.03 -15.68
CA PRO A 229 13.90 31.02 -16.56
C PRO A 229 14.61 32.38 -16.69
N GLN A 230 13.86 33.49 -16.69
CA GLN A 230 14.43 34.83 -16.88
C GLN A 230 15.16 35.29 -15.62
N GLU A 231 14.56 35.08 -14.44
CA GLU A 231 15.19 35.38 -13.15
C GLU A 231 16.47 34.56 -12.96
N ALA A 232 16.43 33.26 -13.27
CA ALA A 232 17.61 32.40 -13.24
C ALA A 232 18.73 32.95 -14.15
N MET A 233 18.40 33.29 -15.39
CA MET A 233 19.35 33.83 -16.36
C MET A 233 19.95 35.17 -15.90
N GLN A 234 19.13 36.07 -15.34
CA GLN A 234 19.60 37.36 -14.77
C GLN A 234 20.56 37.16 -13.60
N ALA A 235 20.37 36.10 -12.82
CA ALA A 235 21.25 35.73 -11.71
C ALA A 235 22.48 34.91 -12.14
N GLY A 236 22.66 34.60 -13.43
CA GLY A 236 23.72 33.71 -13.92
C GLY A 236 23.56 32.27 -13.42
N ALA A 237 22.33 31.84 -13.15
CA ALA A 237 21.97 30.55 -12.59
C ALA A 237 21.09 29.73 -13.57
N LYS A 238 20.90 28.45 -13.27
CA LYS A 238 19.97 27.56 -13.99
C LYS A 238 18.66 27.40 -13.20
N ILE A 239 17.57 27.06 -13.89
CA ILE A 239 16.32 26.68 -13.22
C ILE A 239 16.59 25.53 -12.25
N GLY A 240 16.13 25.67 -11.01
CA GLY A 240 16.39 24.73 -9.92
C GLY A 240 17.60 25.05 -9.05
N ASP A 241 18.46 26.02 -9.44
CA ASP A 241 19.54 26.50 -8.59
C ASP A 241 19.00 27.29 -7.39
N TYR A 242 19.74 27.28 -6.27
CA TYR A 242 19.36 28.02 -5.07
C TYR A 242 19.51 29.52 -5.25
N ILE A 243 18.52 30.28 -4.75
CA ILE A 243 18.63 31.73 -4.62
C ILE A 243 19.67 32.06 -3.55
N LYS A 244 20.65 32.89 -3.91
CA LYS A 244 21.73 33.32 -3.03
C LYS A 244 21.70 34.83 -2.86
N VAL A 245 21.95 35.30 -1.64
CA VAL A 245 22.11 36.72 -1.29
C VAL A 245 23.49 36.91 -0.73
N ARG A 246 24.20 37.94 -1.21
CA ARG A 246 25.48 38.33 -0.65
C ARG A 246 25.24 39.09 0.65
N ASP A 247 25.81 38.62 1.74
CA ASP A 247 25.79 39.39 2.98
C ASP A 247 26.68 40.62 2.82
N PRO A 248 26.22 41.85 3.12
CA PRO A 248 27.07 43.03 3.09
C PRO A 248 28.29 42.91 4.03
N ASN A 249 28.16 42.12 5.10
CA ASN A 249 29.16 42.00 6.16
C ASN A 249 30.04 40.75 6.03
N GLU A 250 29.69 39.80 5.15
CA GLU A 250 30.48 38.58 4.92
C GLU A 250 30.84 38.42 3.44
N PRO A 251 32.05 37.94 3.12
CA PRO A 251 32.45 37.68 1.74
C PRO A 251 31.75 36.45 1.11
N LYS A 252 30.73 35.89 1.78
CA LYS A 252 30.07 34.64 1.41
C LYS A 252 28.67 34.88 0.87
N TRP A 253 28.27 34.01 -0.05
CA TRP A 253 26.90 33.95 -0.56
C TRP A 253 26.04 33.04 0.33
N ASN A 254 24.97 33.59 0.88
CA ASN A 254 24.04 32.88 1.75
C ASN A 254 22.84 32.37 0.94
N ARG A 255 22.50 31.10 1.09
CA ARG A 255 21.29 30.53 0.46
C ARG A 255 20.05 30.96 1.24
N ILE A 256 19.00 31.39 0.54
CA ILE A 256 17.75 31.79 1.20
C ILE A 256 16.94 30.55 1.57
N ARG A 257 16.73 30.32 2.87
CA ARG A 257 15.83 29.26 3.36
C ARG A 257 14.37 29.61 3.06
N ILE A 258 13.56 28.63 2.68
CA ILE A 258 12.11 28.84 2.48
C ILE A 258 11.44 29.22 3.82
N TYR A 259 11.79 28.49 4.89
CA TYR A 259 11.34 28.78 6.25
C TYR A 259 12.57 29.09 7.12
N PRO A 260 12.93 30.36 7.32
CA PRO A 260 14.16 30.74 8.02
C PRO A 260 14.20 30.26 9.47
N SER A 261 13.07 30.33 10.18
CA SER A 261 12.96 29.88 11.57
C SER A 261 12.32 28.49 11.70
N ILE A 262 12.58 27.82 12.82
CA ILE A 262 11.90 26.56 13.16
C ILE A 262 10.40 26.78 13.43
N LYS A 263 10.03 27.96 13.97
CA LYS A 263 8.63 28.34 14.17
C LYS A 263 7.87 28.37 12.84
N ASP A 264 8.47 28.96 11.81
CA ASP A 264 7.85 29.01 10.48
C ASP A 264 7.74 27.62 9.86
N LEU A 265 8.77 26.78 9.99
CA LEU A 265 8.71 25.39 9.51
C LEU A 265 7.63 24.59 10.25
N ARG A 266 7.51 24.76 11.57
CA ARG A 266 6.49 24.10 12.39
C ARG A 266 5.08 24.51 11.97
N ASN A 267 4.85 25.81 11.80
CA ASN A 267 3.52 26.36 11.55
C ASN A 267 3.05 26.14 10.10
N ASN A 268 3.97 26.17 9.13
CA ASN A 268 3.61 26.11 7.72
C ASN A 268 3.77 24.72 7.10
N VAL A 269 4.61 23.85 7.68
CA VAL A 269 4.90 22.53 7.11
C VAL A 269 4.53 21.41 8.06
N LEU A 270 5.12 21.36 9.26
CA LEU A 270 4.95 20.20 10.15
C LEU A 270 3.49 20.09 10.63
N THR A 271 3.02 21.06 11.41
CA THR A 271 1.68 21.01 12.02
C THR A 271 0.60 20.76 10.97
N PRO A 272 0.53 21.52 9.85
CA PRO A 272 -0.51 21.27 8.85
C PRO A 272 -0.44 19.89 8.20
N SER A 273 0.77 19.36 7.95
CA SER A 273 0.95 18.05 7.32
C SER A 273 0.56 16.90 8.24
N PHE A 274 0.96 16.96 9.51
CA PHE A 274 0.60 15.95 10.51
C PHE A 274 -0.90 16.01 10.83
N THR A 275 -1.47 17.20 11.06
CA THR A 275 -2.91 17.35 11.29
C THR A 275 -3.73 16.81 10.13
N GLN A 276 -3.35 17.13 8.88
CA GLN A 276 -4.06 16.58 7.72
C GLN A 276 -3.94 15.06 7.63
N LEU A 277 -2.74 14.50 7.83
CA LEU A 277 -2.54 13.05 7.81
C LEU A 277 -3.42 12.35 8.87
N LEU A 278 -3.38 12.82 10.11
CA LEU A 278 -4.15 12.22 11.21
C LEU A 278 -5.66 12.26 10.90
N ASN A 279 -6.18 13.40 10.45
CA ASN A 279 -7.59 13.58 10.13
C ASN A 279 -8.04 12.71 8.94
N GLU A 280 -7.31 12.75 7.83
CA GLU A 280 -7.71 12.07 6.58
C GLU A 280 -7.46 10.56 6.62
N SER A 281 -6.58 10.09 7.52
CA SER A 281 -6.30 8.67 7.70
C SER A 281 -7.45 7.89 8.33
N GLY A 282 -8.44 8.56 8.94
CA GLY A 282 -9.55 7.90 9.63
C GLY A 282 -9.10 6.91 10.72
N GLY A 283 -8.06 7.27 11.48
CA GLY A 283 -7.52 6.44 12.56
C GLY A 283 -6.54 5.36 12.12
N VAL A 284 -6.20 5.25 10.83
CA VAL A 284 -5.11 4.36 10.36
C VAL A 284 -3.75 4.83 10.88
N TRP A 285 -3.56 6.14 11.02
CA TRP A 285 -2.40 6.73 11.69
C TRP A 285 -2.87 7.48 12.93
N THR A 286 -2.21 7.23 14.05
CA THR A 286 -2.52 7.85 15.34
C THR A 286 -1.28 8.47 15.94
N ALA A 287 -1.42 9.64 16.57
CA ALA A 287 -0.32 10.29 17.28
C ALA A 287 -0.02 9.56 18.60
N THR A 288 1.25 9.43 18.95
CA THR A 288 1.70 8.79 20.20
C THR A 288 2.36 9.76 21.18
N ASP A 289 2.63 11.00 20.77
CA ASP A 289 3.10 12.04 21.69
C ASP A 289 1.97 12.54 22.59
N SER A 290 2.35 13.13 23.73
CA SER A 290 1.39 13.63 24.72
C SER A 290 0.52 14.78 24.23
N GLU A 291 0.97 15.53 23.21
CA GLU A 291 0.22 16.67 22.65
C GLU A 291 -0.72 16.24 21.49
N GLY A 292 -0.64 14.99 21.04
CA GLY A 292 -1.42 14.48 19.91
C GLY A 292 -1.01 15.11 18.56
N LEU A 293 0.18 15.69 18.44
CA LEU A 293 0.64 16.40 17.24
C LEU A 293 1.25 15.46 16.19
N GLY A 294 1.57 14.23 16.56
CA GLY A 294 2.30 13.24 15.77
C GLY A 294 3.81 13.49 15.67
N HIS A 295 4.34 14.54 16.29
CA HIS A 295 5.77 14.88 16.23
C HIS A 295 6.27 15.70 17.42
N GLU A 296 7.56 15.56 17.72
CA GLU A 296 8.28 16.35 18.72
C GLU A 296 9.55 16.98 18.13
N LEU A 297 9.85 18.23 18.53
CA LEU A 297 11.07 18.93 18.12
C LEU A 297 12.17 18.75 19.17
N LEU A 298 13.25 18.08 18.80
CA LEU A 298 14.35 17.78 19.71
C LEU A 298 15.49 18.78 19.56
N SER A 299 15.89 19.37 20.69
CA SER A 299 16.99 20.34 20.75
C SER A 299 18.33 19.66 21.02
N GLY A 300 19.37 20.04 20.29
CA GLY A 300 20.71 19.46 20.45
C GLY A 300 21.39 19.87 21.77
N ARG A 301 22.35 19.08 22.27
CA ARG A 301 23.19 19.49 23.41
C ARG A 301 24.12 20.64 22.95
N HIS A 302 23.94 21.84 23.49
CA HIS A 302 24.83 22.98 23.25
C HIS A 302 25.55 23.38 24.54
N LYS A 303 26.78 23.94 24.39
CA LYS A 303 27.54 24.59 25.47
C LYS A 303 26.73 25.76 26.05
N ALA A 304 26.79 25.94 27.37
CA ALA A 304 25.93 26.80 28.18
C ALA A 304 25.77 28.24 27.63
N GLY A 305 24.53 28.74 27.57
CA GLY A 305 24.25 30.19 27.49
C GLY A 305 23.35 30.69 26.36
N ARG A 306 23.07 29.91 25.31
CA ARG A 306 22.10 30.26 24.26
C ARG A 306 21.09 29.12 24.10
N GLY A 307 19.81 29.44 23.95
CA GLY A 307 18.74 28.46 23.77
C GLY A 307 19.14 27.39 22.75
N ARG A 308 18.84 26.12 23.07
CA ARG A 308 19.34 25.00 22.27
C ARG A 308 18.65 24.99 20.90
N PRO A 309 19.40 24.98 19.78
CA PRO A 309 18.77 24.87 18.46
C PRO A 309 18.09 23.51 18.32
N VAL A 310 16.92 23.50 17.67
CA VAL A 310 16.27 22.26 17.24
C VAL A 310 17.12 21.63 16.14
N THR A 311 17.53 20.40 16.37
CA THR A 311 18.42 19.66 15.46
C THR A 311 17.72 18.47 14.81
N HIS A 312 16.69 17.92 15.47
CA HIS A 312 15.99 16.73 15.01
C HIS A 312 14.47 16.87 15.19
N ILE A 313 13.74 16.09 14.40
CA ILE A 313 12.30 15.84 14.56
C ILE A 313 12.16 14.37 14.96
N ARG A 314 11.45 14.10 16.06
CA ARG A 314 10.94 12.77 16.38
C ARG A 314 9.53 12.65 15.81
N PHE A 315 9.30 11.61 15.03
CA PHE A 315 7.99 11.23 14.51
C PHE A 315 7.35 10.31 15.54
N CYS A 316 6.16 10.66 16.00
CA CYS A 316 5.42 9.97 17.06
C CYS A 316 4.09 9.48 16.48
N LEU A 317 4.16 8.49 15.59
CA LEU A 317 3.02 7.99 14.83
C LEU A 317 2.94 6.47 14.90
N LYS A 318 1.78 5.94 15.26
CA LYS A 318 1.48 4.50 15.26
C LYS A 318 0.55 4.16 14.10
N TYR A 319 0.95 3.18 13.30
CA TYR A 319 0.10 2.56 12.29
C TYR A 319 -0.87 1.57 12.94
N ASN A 320 -2.17 1.72 12.68
CA ASN A 320 -3.20 0.80 13.12
C ASN A 320 -3.64 -0.10 11.96
N SER A 321 -3.14 -1.33 11.94
CA SER A 321 -3.44 -2.31 10.90
C SER A 321 -4.90 -2.78 10.91
N ALA A 322 -5.55 -2.82 12.07
CA ALA A 322 -6.96 -3.20 12.18
C ALA A 322 -7.84 -2.15 11.48
N ASN A 323 -7.65 -0.87 11.80
CA ASN A 323 -8.36 0.24 11.14
C ASN A 323 -8.09 0.27 9.62
N ALA A 324 -6.86 -0.04 9.20
CA ALA A 324 -6.52 -0.12 7.78
C ALA A 324 -7.27 -1.26 7.08
N CYS A 325 -7.38 -2.42 7.73
CA CYS A 325 -8.14 -3.56 7.23
C CYS A 325 -9.64 -3.25 7.14
N GLU A 326 -10.23 -2.68 8.21
CA GLU A 326 -11.63 -2.24 8.22
C GLU A 326 -11.93 -1.24 7.11
N GLN A 327 -11.05 -0.26 6.89
CA GLN A 327 -11.22 0.71 5.80
C GLN A 327 -11.10 0.09 4.41
N ALA A 328 -10.27 -0.95 4.25
CA ALA A 328 -10.15 -1.69 3.00
C ALA A 328 -11.41 -2.52 2.72
N LEU A 329 -11.93 -3.20 3.74
CA LEU A 329 -13.18 -3.98 3.66
C LEU A 329 -14.38 -3.07 3.33
N ALA A 330 -14.51 -1.93 4.02
CA ALA A 330 -15.58 -0.96 3.78
C ALA A 330 -15.51 -0.31 2.39
N ALA A 331 -14.36 -0.34 1.72
CA ALA A 331 -14.20 0.19 0.36
C ALA A 331 -14.65 -0.80 -0.73
N GLN A 332 -14.96 -2.05 -0.38
CA GLN A 332 -15.38 -3.11 -1.30
C GLN A 332 -16.84 -3.48 -1.03
N PRO A 333 -17.82 -2.60 -1.34
CA PRO A 333 -19.22 -2.81 -1.03
C PRO A 333 -19.80 -4.07 -1.68
N GLU A 334 -19.21 -4.56 -2.78
CA GLU A 334 -19.62 -5.80 -3.43
C GLU A 334 -19.35 -7.04 -2.56
N LEU A 335 -18.33 -7.02 -1.69
CA LEU A 335 -18.04 -8.11 -0.75
C LEU A 335 -18.95 -8.06 0.49
N THR A 336 -19.32 -6.86 0.95
CA THR A 336 -20.22 -6.70 2.10
C THR A 336 -21.69 -6.88 1.72
N ALA A 337 -22.09 -6.42 0.53
CA ALA A 337 -23.44 -6.63 -0.02
C ALA A 337 -23.74 -8.11 -0.31
N GLY A 338 -22.69 -8.93 -0.51
CA GLY A 338 -22.82 -10.38 -0.63
C GLY A 338 -23.29 -11.09 0.65
N TYR A 339 -23.13 -10.47 1.82
CA TYR A 339 -23.54 -11.07 3.11
C TYR A 339 -24.90 -10.55 3.59
N ASP A 340 -25.19 -9.25 3.42
CA ASP A 340 -26.52 -8.69 3.74
C ASP A 340 -27.63 -9.11 2.76
N GLY A 341 -27.24 -9.77 1.67
CA GLY A 341 -28.12 -10.32 0.64
C GLY A 341 -27.84 -11.78 0.29
N LEU A 342 -27.10 -12.52 1.13
CA LEU A 342 -27.01 -13.96 0.97
C LEU A 342 -28.40 -14.51 1.28
N ASP A 343 -29.22 -14.68 0.24
CA ASP A 343 -30.47 -15.40 0.33
C ASP A 343 -30.09 -16.85 0.69
N ILE A 344 -30.05 -17.13 1.99
CA ILE A 344 -29.69 -18.43 2.56
C ILE A 344 -30.53 -19.51 1.89
N ASP A 345 -31.77 -19.18 1.53
CA ASP A 345 -32.69 -20.07 0.85
C ASP A 345 -32.23 -20.36 -0.59
N LYS A 346 -31.69 -19.37 -1.30
CA LYS A 346 -31.05 -19.54 -2.62
C LYS A 346 -29.76 -20.34 -2.53
N PHE A 347 -28.88 -20.02 -1.58
CA PHE A 347 -27.63 -20.76 -1.37
C PHE A 347 -27.89 -22.23 -1.00
N CYS A 348 -28.83 -22.48 -0.09
CA CYS A 348 -29.29 -23.83 0.25
C CYS A 348 -29.88 -24.54 -0.97
N LYS A 349 -30.68 -23.86 -1.80
CA LYS A 349 -31.21 -24.44 -3.04
C LYS A 349 -30.10 -24.82 -4.02
N GLU A 350 -29.08 -23.98 -4.19
CA GLU A 350 -27.95 -24.26 -5.08
C GLU A 350 -27.13 -25.47 -4.60
N ILE A 351 -26.82 -25.55 -3.30
CA ILE A 351 -26.15 -26.73 -2.70
C ILE A 351 -27.01 -27.99 -2.87
N LEU A 352 -28.31 -27.91 -2.57
CA LEU A 352 -29.21 -29.06 -2.72
C LEU A 352 -29.35 -29.53 -4.17
N VAL A 353 -29.33 -28.60 -5.14
CA VAL A 353 -29.31 -28.94 -6.57
C VAL A 353 -28.03 -29.69 -6.92
N GLN A 354 -26.88 -29.23 -6.44
CA GLN A 354 -25.59 -29.92 -6.68
C GLN A 354 -25.54 -31.29 -6.01
N LEU A 355 -25.94 -31.40 -4.74
CA LEU A 355 -25.98 -32.68 -4.02
C LEU A 355 -26.94 -33.68 -4.68
N LYS A 356 -28.06 -33.20 -5.22
CA LYS A 356 -29.01 -34.04 -5.98
C LYS A 356 -28.47 -34.43 -7.36
N GLN A 357 -27.78 -33.53 -8.06
CA GLN A 357 -27.12 -33.82 -9.34
C GLN A 357 -26.01 -34.87 -9.19
N ASN A 358 -25.34 -34.87 -8.04
CA ASN A 358 -24.27 -35.80 -7.70
C ASN A 358 -24.78 -37.11 -7.05
N GLY A 359 -26.11 -37.30 -6.92
CA GLY A 359 -26.69 -38.53 -6.37
C GLY A 359 -26.53 -38.72 -4.86
N VAL A 360 -26.08 -37.68 -4.14
CA VAL A 360 -25.79 -37.72 -2.69
C VAL A 360 -27.07 -37.75 -1.86
N ILE A 361 -28.18 -37.24 -2.39
CA ILE A 361 -29.49 -37.20 -1.73
C ILE A 361 -30.60 -37.64 -2.66
N ASN A 362 -31.39 -38.64 -2.23
CA ASN A 362 -32.41 -39.29 -3.05
C ASN A 362 -33.83 -39.12 -2.51
N ALA A 363 -34.02 -38.80 -1.22
CA ALA A 363 -35.34 -38.61 -0.64
C ALA A 363 -35.63 -37.15 -0.23
N LYS A 364 -36.92 -36.80 -0.24
CA LYS A 364 -37.39 -35.46 0.15
C LYS A 364 -37.18 -35.19 1.65
N SER A 365 -37.12 -36.23 2.48
CA SER A 365 -36.78 -36.17 3.91
C SER A 365 -35.35 -35.67 4.14
N ASP A 366 -34.39 -36.10 3.31
CA ASP A 366 -32.97 -35.76 3.44
C ASP A 366 -32.75 -34.27 3.19
N VAL A 367 -33.56 -33.67 2.30
CA VAL A 367 -33.51 -32.25 1.96
C VAL A 367 -33.90 -31.36 3.14
N ASP A 368 -34.95 -31.71 3.88
CA ASP A 368 -35.43 -30.89 4.99
C ASP A 368 -34.51 -31.00 6.21
N ASP A 369 -33.92 -32.18 6.45
CA ASP A 369 -32.92 -32.37 7.51
C ASP A 369 -31.59 -31.67 7.18
N ILE A 370 -31.11 -31.74 5.93
CA ILE A 370 -29.91 -31.00 5.49
C ILE A 370 -30.14 -29.50 5.54
N LYS A 371 -31.31 -29.01 5.13
CA LYS A 371 -31.66 -27.59 5.30
C LYS A 371 -31.61 -27.20 6.77
N LYS A 372 -32.23 -27.98 7.66
CA LYS A 372 -32.25 -27.68 9.09
C LYS A 372 -30.84 -27.63 9.68
N THR A 373 -29.95 -28.52 9.25
CA THR A 373 -28.53 -28.53 9.67
C THR A 373 -27.74 -27.35 9.11
N ILE A 374 -27.90 -27.01 7.83
CA ILE A 374 -27.25 -25.84 7.22
C ILE A 374 -27.76 -24.54 7.87
N TYR A 375 -29.07 -24.43 8.10
CA TYR A 375 -29.66 -23.28 8.79
C TYR A 375 -29.17 -23.16 10.24
N ALA A 376 -29.10 -24.26 10.99
CA ALA A 376 -28.58 -24.25 12.36
C ALA A 376 -27.10 -23.82 12.40
N GLY A 377 -26.28 -24.31 11.46
CA GLY A 377 -24.88 -23.91 11.35
C GLY A 377 -24.70 -22.43 10.98
N LEU A 378 -25.46 -21.94 10.01
CA LEU A 378 -25.40 -20.53 9.59
C LEU A 378 -25.94 -19.58 10.66
N GLN A 379 -27.02 -19.95 11.35
CA GLN A 379 -27.59 -19.19 12.46
C GLN A 379 -26.58 -19.07 13.62
N HIS A 380 -25.90 -20.17 13.97
CA HIS A 380 -24.85 -20.17 14.99
C HIS A 380 -23.68 -19.26 14.61
N VAL A 381 -23.23 -19.29 13.34
CA VAL A 381 -22.17 -18.42 12.82
C VAL A 381 -22.56 -16.94 12.90
N VAL A 382 -23.81 -16.59 12.62
CA VAL A 382 -24.32 -15.21 12.71
C VAL A 382 -24.44 -14.75 14.16
N GLU A 383 -24.98 -15.58 15.04
CA GLU A 383 -25.13 -15.30 16.48
C GLU A 383 -23.76 -15.17 17.18
N GLU A 384 -22.79 -16.03 16.83
CA GLU A 384 -21.41 -15.92 17.33
C GLU A 384 -20.64 -14.75 16.71
N SER A 385 -20.86 -14.41 15.44
CA SER A 385 -20.26 -13.20 14.84
C SER A 385 -20.72 -11.93 15.56
N ALA A 386 -22.00 -11.87 15.95
CA ALA A 386 -22.53 -10.79 16.78
C ALA A 386 -21.97 -10.81 18.22
N ALA A 387 -21.80 -12.00 18.82
CA ALA A 387 -21.18 -12.16 20.14
C ALA A 387 -19.69 -11.79 20.14
N ILE A 388 -18.94 -12.13 19.09
CA ILE A 388 -17.53 -11.77 18.88
C ILE A 388 -17.41 -10.26 18.65
N ALA A 389 -18.33 -9.64 17.90
CA ALA A 389 -18.35 -8.18 17.74
C ALA A 389 -18.58 -7.47 19.09
N GLN A 390 -19.52 -7.96 19.90
CA GLN A 390 -19.75 -7.44 21.26
C GLN A 390 -18.57 -7.72 22.21
N ALA A 391 -17.93 -8.88 22.11
CA ALA A 391 -16.75 -9.23 22.89
C ALA A 391 -15.53 -8.38 22.49
N LYS A 392 -15.32 -8.12 21.19
CA LYS A 392 -14.31 -7.18 20.69
C LYS A 392 -14.57 -5.76 21.18
N GLN A 393 -15.83 -5.32 21.18
CA GLN A 393 -16.19 -4.01 21.73
C GLN A 393 -15.93 -3.90 23.24
N ARG A 394 -16.26 -4.95 24.01
CA ARG A 394 -15.96 -5.02 25.46
C ARG A 394 -14.46 -5.13 25.75
N ALA A 395 -13.71 -5.87 24.93
CA ALA A 395 -12.26 -5.97 25.03
C ALA A 395 -11.59 -4.62 24.71
N MET A 396 -12.06 -3.90 23.69
CA MET A 396 -11.58 -2.54 23.38
C MET A 396 -11.86 -1.53 24.50
N GLU A 397 -12.95 -1.71 25.25
CA GLU A 397 -13.27 -0.89 26.42
C GLU A 397 -12.44 -1.25 27.67
N GLN A 398 -11.91 -2.48 27.75
CA GLN A 398 -11.14 -2.98 28.89
C GLN A 398 -9.61 -2.98 28.69
N ASP A 399 -9.12 -2.96 27.44
CA ASP A 399 -7.70 -3.14 27.13
C ASP A 399 -6.89 -1.82 27.11
N ALA A 400 -6.96 -1.09 28.23
CA ALA A 400 -5.98 -0.05 28.58
C ALA A 400 -4.68 -0.62 29.18
N GLY A 401 -4.45 -1.93 29.05
CA GLY A 401 -3.14 -2.51 29.29
C GLY A 401 -3.15 -4.00 29.57
N LEU A 402 -2.76 -4.83 28.60
CA LEU A 402 -1.67 -5.80 28.71
C LEU A 402 -1.37 -6.46 27.36
N SER A 403 -0.09 -6.65 27.06
CA SER A 403 0.41 -7.36 25.89
C SER A 403 0.13 -8.86 25.95
N SER A 404 -0.17 -9.52 24.82
CA SER A 404 0.09 -10.95 24.58
C SER A 404 0.07 -11.19 23.06
N GLY A 405 0.81 -12.08 22.42
CA GLY A 405 1.32 -13.39 22.83
C GLY A 405 0.39 -14.46 22.27
N ILE A 406 0.79 -15.13 21.17
CA ILE A 406 -0.02 -16.16 20.48
C ILE A 406 -0.42 -17.25 21.49
N THR A 407 -1.72 -17.56 21.59
CA THR A 407 -2.24 -18.54 22.55
C THR A 407 -2.05 -19.98 22.05
N GLN A 408 -2.07 -20.95 22.96
CA GLN A 408 -1.97 -22.38 22.60
C GLN A 408 -3.13 -22.84 21.71
N GLU A 409 -4.30 -22.22 21.84
CA GLU A 409 -5.48 -22.49 21.03
C GLU A 409 -5.27 -22.04 19.57
N GLU A 410 -4.68 -20.86 19.37
CA GLU A 410 -4.31 -20.36 18.04
C GLU A 410 -3.27 -21.25 17.34
N ILE A 411 -2.32 -21.81 18.09
CA ILE A 411 -1.34 -22.78 17.57
C ILE A 411 -2.03 -24.08 17.12
N GLY A 412 -3.03 -24.56 17.87
CA GLY A 412 -3.83 -25.73 17.52
C GLY A 412 -4.56 -25.57 16.20
N VAL A 413 -5.24 -24.44 16.01
CA VAL A 413 -6.01 -24.12 14.79
C VAL A 413 -5.10 -24.07 13.55
N ILE A 414 -3.95 -23.39 13.65
CA ILE A 414 -2.98 -23.29 12.55
C ILE A 414 -2.41 -24.68 12.20
N SER A 415 -2.17 -25.52 13.20
CA SER A 415 -1.68 -26.89 13.02
C SER A 415 -2.68 -27.75 12.25
N THR A 416 -3.96 -27.72 12.64
CA THR A 416 -5.03 -28.47 11.96
C THR A 416 -5.27 -27.96 10.54
N TYR A 417 -5.22 -26.64 10.30
CA TYR A 417 -5.28 -26.08 8.95
C TYR A 417 -4.15 -26.60 8.06
N LYS A 418 -2.91 -26.64 8.59
CA LYS A 418 -1.76 -27.18 7.85
C LYS A 418 -1.89 -28.68 7.57
N LYS A 419 -2.46 -29.46 8.50
CA LYS A 419 -2.78 -30.88 8.25
C LYS A 419 -3.74 -31.00 7.06
N LEU A 420 -4.87 -30.27 7.07
CA LEU A 420 -5.85 -30.26 5.97
C LEU A 420 -5.24 -29.89 4.62
N MET A 421 -4.41 -28.86 4.56
CA MET A 421 -3.79 -28.41 3.31
C MET A 421 -2.67 -29.34 2.82
N ALA A 422 -2.05 -30.12 3.71
CA ALA A 422 -1.03 -31.11 3.36
C ALA A 422 -1.63 -32.41 2.83
N LEU A 423 -2.90 -32.69 3.18
CA LEU A 423 -3.65 -33.83 2.66
C LEU A 423 -4.12 -33.51 1.24
N ASN A 424 -3.26 -33.82 0.26
CA ASN A 424 -3.63 -33.87 -1.16
C ASN A 424 -4.43 -35.16 -1.43
N ILE A 425 -5.50 -35.36 -0.67
CA ILE A 425 -6.31 -36.57 -0.65
C ILE A 425 -7.68 -36.20 -1.21
N ASP A 426 -8.02 -36.77 -2.37
CA ASP A 426 -9.33 -36.61 -3.01
C ASP A 426 -10.40 -37.50 -2.35
N ASN A 427 -10.00 -38.32 -1.37
CA ASN A 427 -10.84 -39.28 -0.63
C ASN A 427 -11.23 -38.76 0.77
N ILE A 428 -12.52 -38.44 0.96
CA ILE A 428 -13.05 -37.92 2.23
C ILE A 428 -12.92 -38.93 3.37
N SER A 429 -13.01 -40.24 3.12
CA SER A 429 -12.91 -41.27 4.16
C SER A 429 -11.52 -41.30 4.79
N GLU A 430 -10.47 -41.17 3.98
CA GLU A 430 -9.08 -41.06 4.45
C GLU A 430 -8.82 -39.76 5.21
N MET A 431 -9.38 -38.63 4.75
CA MET A 431 -9.31 -37.38 5.52
C MET A 431 -10.02 -37.51 6.87
N SER A 432 -11.11 -38.28 6.93
CA SER A 432 -11.88 -38.46 8.15
C SER A 432 -11.05 -39.21 9.19
N GLU A 433 -10.26 -40.21 8.83
CA GLU A 433 -9.43 -40.94 9.78
C GLU A 433 -8.33 -40.07 10.41
N LEU A 434 -7.89 -39.03 9.70
CA LEU A 434 -6.76 -38.20 10.07
C LEU A 434 -7.13 -36.94 10.87
N ILE A 435 -8.41 -36.55 10.86
CA ILE A 435 -8.90 -35.33 11.52
C ILE A 435 -10.05 -35.72 12.44
N SER A 436 -9.86 -35.50 13.74
CA SER A 436 -10.90 -35.74 14.74
C SER A 436 -12.05 -34.73 14.62
N LEU A 437 -13.24 -35.10 15.11
CA LEU A 437 -14.41 -34.22 15.11
C LEU A 437 -14.13 -32.93 15.90
N ASP A 438 -13.40 -33.03 17.01
CA ASP A 438 -12.97 -31.88 17.82
C ASP A 438 -12.01 -30.95 17.08
N GLU A 439 -11.04 -31.50 16.33
CA GLU A 439 -10.14 -30.69 15.48
C GLU A 439 -10.92 -29.97 14.38
N LEU A 440 -11.93 -30.62 13.80
CA LEU A 440 -12.80 -30.07 12.76
C LEU A 440 -13.67 -28.94 13.31
N HIS A 441 -14.26 -29.15 14.49
CA HIS A 441 -15.06 -28.17 15.21
C HIS A 441 -14.22 -26.96 15.63
N GLN A 442 -13.02 -27.19 16.15
CA GLN A 442 -12.06 -26.13 16.46
C GLN A 442 -11.66 -25.33 15.22
N LEU A 443 -11.51 -25.99 14.08
CA LEU A 443 -11.20 -25.30 12.83
C LEU A 443 -12.39 -24.47 12.33
N SER A 444 -13.62 -24.98 12.42
CA SER A 444 -14.84 -24.27 11.99
C SER A 444 -15.11 -23.04 12.84
N ILE A 445 -14.88 -23.13 14.16
CA ILE A 445 -15.02 -22.01 15.10
C ILE A 445 -13.98 -20.92 14.81
N ASN A 446 -12.74 -21.32 14.49
CA ASN A 446 -11.62 -20.40 14.35
C ASN A 446 -11.26 -20.05 12.90
N VAL A 447 -12.21 -20.17 11.98
CA VAL A 447 -12.03 -19.75 10.57
C VAL A 447 -11.71 -18.26 10.45
N SER A 448 -12.31 -17.43 11.30
CA SER A 448 -12.04 -15.98 11.40
C SER A 448 -10.59 -15.70 11.81
N LEU A 449 -10.06 -16.48 12.76
CA LEU A 449 -8.68 -16.40 13.22
C LEU A 449 -7.68 -16.69 12.08
N LEU A 450 -7.95 -17.69 11.23
CA LEU A 450 -7.09 -17.97 10.06
C LEU A 450 -7.05 -16.78 9.09
N LYS A 451 -8.16 -16.07 8.91
CA LYS A 451 -8.20 -14.84 8.09
C LYS A 451 -7.43 -13.69 8.73
N ASP A 452 -7.47 -13.57 10.06
CA ASP A 452 -6.67 -12.60 10.81
C ASP A 452 -5.16 -12.87 10.68
N PHE A 453 -4.76 -14.12 10.45
CA PHE A 453 -3.40 -14.51 10.04
C PHE A 453 -3.09 -14.31 8.53
N GLY A 454 -4.01 -13.73 7.76
CA GLY A 454 -3.84 -13.47 6.33
C GLY A 454 -3.96 -14.72 5.45
N ILE A 455 -4.56 -15.79 5.96
CA ILE A 455 -4.80 -17.01 5.21
C ILE A 455 -6.11 -16.86 4.44
N SER A 456 -6.01 -16.75 3.11
CA SER A 456 -7.18 -16.76 2.24
C SER A 456 -7.68 -18.20 2.09
N LEU A 457 -8.89 -18.46 2.56
CA LEU A 457 -9.56 -19.75 2.38
C LEU A 457 -10.30 -19.74 1.04
N SER A 458 -10.12 -20.78 0.24
CA SER A 458 -10.83 -20.96 -1.03
C SER A 458 -12.24 -21.54 -0.80
N ASP A 459 -13.15 -21.36 -1.76
CA ASP A 459 -14.47 -22.01 -1.74
C ASP A 459 -14.33 -23.55 -1.69
N GLU A 460 -13.28 -24.08 -2.30
CA GLU A 460 -12.90 -25.49 -2.23
C GLU A 460 -12.59 -25.94 -0.80
N PHE A 461 -11.91 -25.10 0.00
CA PHE A 461 -11.60 -25.41 1.40
C PHE A 461 -12.88 -25.51 2.24
N TYR A 462 -13.81 -24.57 2.09
CA TYR A 462 -15.10 -24.61 2.79
C TYR A 462 -15.93 -25.83 2.38
N THR A 463 -15.91 -26.17 1.10
CA THR A 463 -16.59 -27.36 0.57
C THR A 463 -16.02 -28.63 1.20
N ARG A 464 -14.69 -28.77 1.22
CA ARG A 464 -14.00 -29.92 1.85
C ARG A 464 -14.29 -30.02 3.35
N LEU A 465 -14.25 -28.90 4.08
CA LEU A 465 -14.55 -28.86 5.51
C LEU A 465 -15.99 -29.30 5.79
N THR A 466 -16.93 -28.83 4.97
CA THR A 466 -18.36 -29.18 5.09
C THR A 466 -18.61 -30.65 4.77
N CYS A 467 -18.03 -31.18 3.69
CA CYS A 467 -18.14 -32.60 3.36
C CYS A 467 -17.53 -33.48 4.46
N LEU A 468 -16.37 -33.11 5.00
CA LEU A 468 -15.74 -33.87 6.07
C LEU A 468 -16.57 -33.88 7.35
N ALA A 469 -17.18 -32.74 7.71
CA ALA A 469 -18.10 -32.65 8.83
C ALA A 469 -19.33 -33.56 8.64
N LEU A 470 -19.96 -33.50 7.45
CA LEU A 470 -21.13 -34.32 7.13
C LEU A 470 -20.80 -35.83 7.15
N HIS A 471 -19.65 -36.22 6.61
CA HIS A 471 -19.18 -37.62 6.63
C HIS A 471 -18.96 -38.12 8.06
N LYS A 472 -18.28 -37.32 8.90
CA LYS A 472 -18.04 -37.66 10.31
C LYS A 472 -19.30 -37.79 11.15
N THR A 473 -20.35 -37.05 10.81
CA THR A 473 -21.66 -37.15 11.46
C THR A 473 -22.55 -38.26 10.89
N GLY A 474 -22.08 -39.01 9.89
CA GLY A 474 -22.82 -40.10 9.26
C GLY A 474 -23.93 -39.64 8.32
N HIS A 475 -23.90 -38.38 7.88
CA HIS A 475 -24.90 -37.80 6.97
C HIS A 475 -24.59 -38.04 5.50
N ILE A 476 -23.33 -38.35 5.15
CA ILE A 476 -22.93 -38.78 3.81
C ILE A 476 -22.01 -40.01 3.92
N GLY A 477 -22.14 -40.93 2.96
CA GLY A 477 -21.31 -42.14 2.86
C GLY A 477 -19.95 -41.87 2.20
N ASP A 478 -19.19 -42.94 1.96
CA ASP A 478 -17.80 -42.89 1.44
C ASP A 478 -17.66 -42.46 -0.05
N GLN A 479 -18.76 -42.28 -0.79
CA GLN A 479 -18.75 -41.96 -2.23
C GLN A 479 -18.91 -40.48 -2.54
#